data_AF-A0A926A4L4-F1
#
_entry.id   AF-A0A926A4L4-F1
#
_cell.length_a   1.000
_cell.length_b   1.000
_cell.length_c   1.000
_cell.angle_alpha   90.00
_cell.angle_beta   90.00
_cell.angle_gamma   90.00
#
_symmetry.space_group_name_H-M   'P 1'
#
loop_
_entity.id
_entity.type
_entity.pdbx_description
1 polymer ?
#
loop_
_entity_poly.entity_id
_entity_poly.type
_entity_poly.pdbx_seq_one_letter_code
_entity_poly.pdbx_strand_id
1 'polypeptide(L)'
;MNGFVRRTLICALALSVVGAAGWFGRKAYQHGKERRLIGEAGEFMARKDLRNASLCLQRALQVNPLNPESSRLMGEVLDAVGSPTALNWRIRTAQLQPDQVEHRLAWAQTAISMRKPQSASDALNGIPEKARNTAAFHKLAGALAWNLKRPSEAEQHYLAASRLEPQDAFCALNLATVRLTSPDAARAASARLQLQQFTTNAALRLVALRHLTADALFRKSIPQALAFSARIVCEPVATTGDRINHLQLLRESNDAGFAACLNALEQEATNSPIQAFALARWLATSENPAAALNWLLRLPASTQTNQPVPLIISDCQVMLKDWKGLLTLVTKQDWADANYYRLALDSLARRSLGQDSAARSSWQKSLRLATRHLDRLNRLSEITLLWGWPDERGEVLRGVLDAFPKEKWAADALISQLYAQGKTQQLKDVLEKLYAQDSANAQVGNNLANVLLLQNSDLPRAHQLSRVAYEQQPGDPFFASTHAYSLMLQGRQVEAMRILAVIKTNHLEIPGIAAYYGTVQAHFGHKESALAALRRTEAAPLLPEEKEMVRLAKARL
;
A
#
# COMPACT_ATOMS: atom_id res chain seq x y z
N MET A 1 34.23 59.50 -20.76
CA MET A 1 33.13 58.53 -20.97
C MET A 1 32.07 59.20 -21.84
N ASN A 2 31.84 58.72 -23.07
CA ASN A 2 30.90 59.35 -24.02
C ASN A 2 29.48 59.43 -23.44
N GLY A 3 28.77 60.54 -23.70
CA GLY A 3 27.43 60.79 -23.14
C GLY A 3 26.40 59.71 -23.43
N PHE A 4 26.57 58.99 -24.54
CA PHE A 4 25.76 57.82 -24.90
C PHE A 4 25.95 56.64 -23.93
N VAL A 5 27.21 56.31 -23.58
CA VAL A 5 27.56 55.23 -22.65
C VAL A 5 27.04 55.51 -21.24
N ARG A 6 27.06 56.78 -20.81
CA ARG A 6 26.50 57.19 -19.52
C ARG A 6 24.98 57.01 -19.47
N ARG A 7 24.25 57.35 -20.55
CA ARG A 7 22.79 57.19 -20.62
C ARG A 7 22.37 55.72 -20.66
N THR A 8 23.07 54.88 -21.42
CA THR A 8 22.79 53.43 -21.46
C THR A 8 23.06 52.75 -20.11
N LEU A 9 24.13 53.12 -19.41
CA LEU A 9 24.39 52.62 -18.05
C LEU A 9 23.30 53.04 -17.05
N ILE A 10 22.83 54.29 -17.11
CA ILE A 10 21.73 54.76 -16.24
C ILE A 10 20.43 54.00 -16.53
N CYS A 11 20.07 53.78 -17.81
CA CYS A 11 18.88 53.01 -18.16
C CYS A 11 18.98 51.54 -17.72
N ALA A 12 20.15 50.91 -17.89
CA ALA A 12 20.37 49.54 -17.42
C ALA A 12 20.29 49.44 -15.88
N LEU A 13 20.81 50.44 -15.17
CA LEU A 13 20.69 50.54 -13.71
C LEU A 13 19.23 50.72 -13.27
N ALA A 14 18.47 51.59 -13.95
CA ALA A 14 17.06 51.81 -13.65
C ALA A 14 16.21 50.55 -13.88
N LEU A 15 16.43 49.84 -14.99
CA LEU A 15 15.73 48.58 -15.30
C LEU A 15 16.09 47.47 -14.30
N SER A 16 17.35 47.37 -13.88
CA SER A 16 17.76 46.41 -12.86
C SER A 16 17.18 46.73 -11.48
N VAL A 17 17.08 48.01 -11.10
CA VAL A 17 16.41 48.44 -9.86
C VAL A 17 14.91 48.14 -9.89
N VAL A 18 14.21 48.43 -10.99
CA VAL A 18 12.78 48.11 -11.13
C VAL A 18 12.55 46.59 -11.13
N GLY A 19 13.40 45.83 -11.82
CA GLY A 19 13.37 44.36 -11.81
C GLY A 19 13.60 43.79 -10.41
N ALA A 20 14.59 44.31 -9.67
CA ALA A 20 14.84 43.93 -8.29
C ALA A 20 13.67 44.29 -7.37
N ALA A 21 13.14 45.50 -7.45
CA ALA A 21 12.00 45.95 -6.65
C ALA A 21 10.74 45.10 -6.91
N GLY A 22 10.46 44.77 -8.18
CA GLY A 22 9.37 43.87 -8.54
C GLY A 22 9.56 42.44 -8.02
N TRP A 23 10.78 41.91 -8.10
CA TRP A 23 11.12 40.57 -7.58
C TRP A 23 11.00 40.51 -6.05
N PHE A 24 11.62 41.45 -5.33
CA PHE A 24 11.56 41.52 -3.87
C PHE A 24 10.15 41.84 -3.36
N GLY A 25 9.41 42.72 -4.03
CA GLY A 25 8.01 43.03 -3.72
C GLY A 25 7.09 41.83 -3.88
N ARG A 26 7.23 41.07 -4.97
CA ARG A 26 6.48 39.81 -5.18
C ARG A 26 6.83 38.77 -4.11
N LYS A 27 8.10 38.62 -3.77
CA LYS A 27 8.57 37.67 -2.74
C LYS A 27 8.02 38.05 -1.35
N ALA A 28 8.05 39.34 -1.00
CA ALA A 28 7.50 39.85 0.26
C ALA A 28 5.98 39.65 0.34
N TYR A 29 5.24 39.92 -0.75
CA TYR A 29 3.80 39.68 -0.82
C TYR A 29 3.44 38.19 -0.68
N GLN A 30 4.17 37.30 -1.37
CA GLN A 30 3.97 35.86 -1.26
C GLN A 30 4.24 35.37 0.17
N HIS A 31 5.31 35.83 0.81
CA HIS A 31 5.65 35.49 2.20
C HIS A 31 4.61 36.01 3.20
N GLY A 32 4.09 37.23 2.99
CA GLY A 32 3.02 37.80 3.82
C GLY A 32 1.69 37.03 3.66
N LYS A 33 1.33 36.68 2.42
CA LYS A 33 0.14 35.87 2.11
C LYS A 33 0.23 34.47 2.73
N GLU A 34 1.38 33.83 2.63
CA GLU A 34 1.65 32.53 3.24
C GLU A 34 1.49 32.58 4.77
N ARG A 35 2.15 33.53 5.44
CA ARG A 35 2.03 33.69 6.91
C ARG A 35 0.60 33.90 7.37
N ARG A 36 -0.15 34.73 6.66
CA ARG A 36 -1.58 34.97 6.96
C ARG A 36 -2.40 33.69 6.83
N LEU A 37 -2.24 32.92 5.75
CA LEU A 37 -2.97 31.69 5.52
C LEU A 37 -2.65 30.62 6.58
N ILE A 38 -1.40 30.54 7.03
CA ILE A 38 -0.99 29.65 8.14
C ILE A 38 -1.66 30.08 9.45
N GLY A 39 -1.70 31.38 9.74
CA GLY A 39 -2.39 31.94 10.91
C GLY A 39 -3.89 31.62 10.91
N GLU A 40 -4.58 31.87 9.79
CA GLU A 40 -6.00 31.55 9.61
C GLU A 40 -6.26 30.04 9.80
N ALA A 41 -5.38 29.17 9.28
CA ALA A 41 -5.47 27.73 9.49
C ALA A 41 -5.37 27.37 10.99
N GLY A 42 -4.44 27.98 11.73
CA GLY A 42 -4.31 27.78 13.17
C GLY A 42 -5.56 28.17 13.96
N GLU A 43 -6.20 29.29 13.60
CA GLU A 43 -7.48 29.71 14.20
C GLU A 43 -8.61 28.70 13.93
N PHE A 44 -8.72 28.20 12.70
CA PHE A 44 -9.70 27.17 12.37
C PHE A 44 -9.45 25.86 13.13
N MET A 45 -8.19 25.45 13.27
CA MET A 45 -7.82 24.26 14.07
C MET A 45 -8.19 24.44 15.55
N ALA A 46 -7.96 25.61 16.13
CA ALA A 46 -8.37 25.90 17.52
C ALA A 46 -9.89 25.79 17.73
N ARG A 47 -10.67 26.13 16.70
CA ARG A 47 -12.14 25.97 16.67
C ARG A 47 -12.61 24.56 16.27
N LYS A 48 -11.69 23.61 16.05
CA LYS A 48 -11.95 22.26 15.51
C LYS A 48 -12.60 22.25 14.12
N ASP A 49 -12.51 23.35 13.37
CA ASP A 49 -12.94 23.43 11.97
C ASP A 49 -11.84 22.94 11.03
N LEU A 50 -11.61 21.63 11.07
CA LEU A 50 -10.54 20.96 10.33
C LEU A 50 -10.70 21.10 8.80
N ARG A 51 -11.93 21.29 8.32
CA ARG A 51 -12.22 21.47 6.88
C ARG A 51 -11.66 22.80 6.39
N ASN A 52 -11.98 23.90 7.06
CA ASN A 52 -11.50 25.22 6.66
C ASN A 52 -9.98 25.36 6.91
N ALA A 53 -9.47 24.77 7.98
CA ALA A 53 -8.02 24.66 8.20
C ALA A 53 -7.31 24.00 7.01
N SER A 54 -7.82 22.86 6.51
CA SER A 54 -7.23 22.17 5.35
C SER A 54 -7.23 23.04 4.09
N LEU A 55 -8.31 23.79 3.83
CA LEU A 55 -8.38 24.69 2.67
C LEU A 55 -7.35 25.83 2.75
N CYS A 56 -7.19 26.45 3.93
CA CYS A 56 -6.17 27.48 4.13
C CYS A 56 -4.75 26.93 3.93
N LEU A 57 -4.47 25.74 4.45
CA LEU A 57 -3.17 25.08 4.31
C LEU A 57 -2.89 24.67 2.85
N GLN A 58 -3.88 24.16 2.11
CA GLN A 58 -3.73 23.89 0.68
C GLN A 58 -3.34 25.14 -0.09
N ARG A 59 -3.97 26.28 0.19
CA ARG A 59 -3.63 27.57 -0.41
C ARG A 59 -2.25 28.06 0.00
N ALA A 60 -1.85 27.88 1.26
CA ALA A 60 -0.49 28.22 1.72
C ALA A 60 0.56 27.40 0.97
N LEU A 61 0.32 26.10 0.79
CA LEU A 61 1.20 25.18 0.05
C LEU A 61 1.22 25.42 -1.46
N GLN A 62 0.19 26.05 -2.04
CA GLN A 62 0.24 26.56 -3.42
C GLN A 62 1.16 27.79 -3.55
N VAL A 63 1.25 28.61 -2.49
CA VAL A 63 2.14 29.78 -2.46
C VAL A 63 3.58 29.36 -2.24
N ASN A 64 3.83 28.46 -1.28
CA ASN A 64 5.14 27.90 -1.00
C ASN A 64 5.04 26.39 -0.72
N PRO A 65 5.29 25.55 -1.74
CA PRO A 65 5.24 24.10 -1.56
C PRO A 65 6.27 23.57 -0.55
N LEU A 66 7.39 24.26 -0.32
CA LEU A 66 8.46 23.75 0.55
C LEU A 66 8.37 24.27 1.98
N ASN A 67 7.25 24.88 2.37
CA ASN A 67 7.06 25.36 3.73
C ASN A 67 6.90 24.19 4.72
N PRO A 68 7.81 24.01 5.69
CA PRO A 68 7.75 22.90 6.64
C PRO A 68 6.57 23.03 7.61
N GLU A 69 6.21 24.24 8.01
CA GLU A 69 5.12 24.49 8.96
C GLU A 69 3.74 24.19 8.36
N SER A 70 3.51 24.59 7.11
CA SER A 70 2.29 24.27 6.37
C SER A 70 2.18 22.77 6.13
N SER A 71 3.30 22.10 5.85
CA SER A 71 3.35 20.64 5.70
C SER A 71 3.05 19.93 7.02
N ARG A 72 3.58 20.43 8.14
CA ARG A 72 3.34 19.92 9.50
C ARG A 72 1.87 20.02 9.89
N LEU A 73 1.30 21.22 9.77
CA LEU A 73 -0.11 21.49 10.08
C LEU A 73 -1.06 20.69 9.18
N MET A 74 -0.73 20.51 7.90
CA MET A 74 -1.51 19.65 7.00
C MET A 74 -1.51 18.20 7.47
N GLY A 75 -0.35 17.69 7.89
CA GLY A 75 -0.24 16.37 8.52
C GLY A 75 -1.13 16.24 9.76
N GLU A 76 -1.15 17.26 10.63
CA GLU A 76 -1.97 17.28 11.85
C GLU A 76 -3.47 17.29 11.58
N VAL A 77 -3.92 18.14 10.65
CA VAL A 77 -5.32 18.18 10.24
C VAL A 77 -5.75 16.83 9.66
N LEU A 78 -4.91 16.23 8.82
CA LEU A 78 -5.21 14.94 8.19
C LEU A 78 -5.18 13.77 9.18
N ASP A 79 -4.26 13.77 10.14
CA ASP A 79 -4.24 12.79 11.23
C ASP A 79 -5.49 12.90 12.10
N ALA A 80 -5.92 14.13 12.43
CA ALA A 80 -7.08 14.38 13.27
C ALA A 80 -8.40 13.88 12.65
N VAL A 81 -8.49 13.86 11.31
CA VAL A 81 -9.63 13.27 10.58
C VAL A 81 -9.41 11.81 10.16
N GLY A 82 -8.28 11.21 10.55
CA GLY A 82 -7.95 9.82 10.23
C GLY A 82 -7.67 9.55 8.74
N SER A 83 -7.23 10.57 7.98
CA SER A 83 -6.95 10.41 6.56
C SER A 83 -5.64 9.63 6.31
N PRO A 84 -5.63 8.61 5.44
CA PRO A 84 -4.42 7.87 5.09
C PRO A 84 -3.33 8.74 4.44
N THR A 85 -3.70 9.90 3.88
CA THR A 85 -2.75 10.83 3.25
C THR A 85 -1.86 11.57 4.25
N ALA A 86 -2.19 11.55 5.55
CA ALA A 86 -1.42 12.23 6.60
C ALA A 86 0.05 11.75 6.64
N LEU A 87 0.29 10.46 6.42
CA LEU A 87 1.62 9.86 6.43
C LEU A 87 2.58 10.54 5.46
N ASN A 88 2.12 10.83 4.24
CA ASN A 88 2.95 11.50 3.22
C ASN A 88 3.36 12.91 3.65
N TRP A 89 2.46 13.63 4.34
CA TRP A 89 2.76 14.96 4.88
C TRP A 89 3.73 14.90 6.06
N ARG A 90 3.64 13.88 6.92
CA ARG A 90 4.63 13.65 8.00
C ARG A 90 6.02 13.35 7.44
N ILE A 91 6.11 12.46 6.45
CA ILE A 91 7.37 12.15 5.74
C ILE A 91 7.98 13.43 5.17
N ARG A 92 7.18 14.20 4.42
CA ARG A 92 7.62 15.46 3.81
C ARG A 92 8.14 16.45 4.85
N THR A 93 7.43 16.61 5.97
CA THR A 93 7.83 17.53 7.04
C THR A 93 9.19 17.14 7.62
N ALA A 94 9.39 15.85 7.90
CA ALA A 94 10.68 15.33 8.38
C ALA A 94 11.81 15.48 7.35
N GLN A 95 11.52 15.44 6.05
CA GLN A 95 12.51 15.68 4.99
C GLN A 95 12.87 17.16 4.83
N LEU A 96 11.91 18.06 5.03
CA LEU A 96 12.14 19.51 4.96
C LEU A 96 12.93 20.04 6.16
N GLN A 97 12.81 19.39 7.32
CA GLN A 97 13.52 19.73 8.55
C GLN A 97 14.10 18.47 9.22
N PRO A 98 15.19 17.90 8.66
CA PRO A 98 15.74 16.61 9.09
C PRO A 98 16.34 16.62 10.50
N ASP A 99 16.72 17.80 10.99
CA ASP A 99 17.33 17.99 12.32
C ASP A 99 16.31 17.98 13.48
N GLN A 100 15.01 18.14 13.16
CA GLN A 100 13.93 18.19 14.15
C GLN A 100 13.39 16.78 14.43
N VAL A 101 13.75 16.23 15.59
CA VAL A 101 13.42 14.86 15.99
C VAL A 101 11.91 14.65 16.11
N GLU A 102 11.17 15.67 16.54
CA GLU A 102 9.71 15.66 16.71
C GLU A 102 8.99 15.29 15.41
N HIS A 103 9.51 15.71 14.26
CA HIS A 103 8.90 15.41 12.96
C HIS A 103 9.04 13.92 12.60
N ARG A 104 10.17 13.31 12.97
CA ARG A 104 10.39 11.86 12.80
C ARG A 104 9.54 11.05 13.77
N LEU A 105 9.38 11.51 15.01
CA LEU A 105 8.48 10.88 15.99
C LEU A 105 7.01 10.95 15.51
N ALA A 106 6.56 12.11 15.00
CA ALA A 106 5.22 12.26 14.44
C ALA A 106 5.00 11.36 13.21
N TRP A 107 6.00 11.25 12.31
CA TRP A 107 5.98 10.29 11.21
C TRP A 107 5.84 8.85 11.73
N ALA A 108 6.71 8.43 12.66
CA ALA A 108 6.64 7.09 13.23
C ALA A 108 5.27 6.79 13.86
N GLN A 109 4.70 7.75 14.61
CA GLN A 109 3.39 7.63 15.24
C GLN A 109 2.26 7.40 14.21
N THR A 110 2.23 8.19 13.15
CA THR A 110 1.25 8.03 12.06
C THR A 110 1.45 6.73 11.29
N ALA A 111 2.69 6.33 11.03
CA ALA A 111 2.99 5.07 10.36
C ALA A 111 2.55 3.85 11.20
N ILE A 112 2.73 3.90 12.52
CA ILE A 112 2.28 2.87 13.46
C ILE A 112 0.75 2.77 13.48
N SER A 113 0.03 3.89 13.58
CA SER A 113 -1.44 3.90 13.59
C SER A 113 -2.03 3.37 12.28
N MET A 114 -1.37 3.63 11.15
CA MET A 114 -1.75 3.12 9.83
C MET A 114 -1.27 1.69 9.53
N ARG A 115 -0.64 1.01 10.50
CA ARG A 115 -0.08 -0.35 10.35
C ARG A 115 0.92 -0.44 9.18
N LYS A 116 1.80 0.57 9.04
CA LYS A 116 2.89 0.62 8.06
C LYS A 116 4.25 0.48 8.78
N PRO A 117 4.61 -0.72 9.26
CA PRO A 117 5.78 -0.92 10.13
C PRO A 117 7.11 -0.54 9.47
N GLN A 118 7.27 -0.75 8.16
CA GLN A 118 8.49 -0.35 7.46
C GLN A 118 8.70 1.18 7.51
N SER A 119 7.66 1.95 7.22
CA SER A 119 7.74 3.41 7.25
C SER A 119 8.02 3.96 8.67
N ALA A 120 7.46 3.31 9.69
CA ALA A 120 7.78 3.63 11.08
C ALA A 120 9.24 3.30 11.44
N SER A 121 9.77 2.19 10.94
CA SER A 121 11.18 1.83 11.09
C SER A 121 12.11 2.87 10.46
N ASP A 122 11.82 3.29 9.23
CA ASP A 122 12.59 4.33 8.52
C ASP A 122 12.61 5.66 9.29
N ALA A 123 11.46 6.04 9.85
CA ALA A 123 11.32 7.24 10.67
C ALA A 123 12.20 7.19 11.93
N LEU A 124 12.10 6.11 12.72
CA LEU A 124 12.83 5.94 13.97
C LEU A 124 14.34 5.72 13.76
N ASN A 125 14.74 4.98 12.72
CA ASN A 125 16.15 4.75 12.41
C ASN A 125 16.88 6.04 12.01
N GLY A 126 16.17 6.98 11.40
CA GLY A 126 16.74 8.28 11.06
C GLY A 126 16.86 9.26 12.23
N ILE A 127 16.43 8.88 13.45
CA ILE A 127 16.71 9.66 14.67
C ILE A 127 18.14 9.35 15.12
N PRO A 128 19.03 10.36 15.31
CA PRO A 128 20.41 10.14 15.77
C PRO A 128 20.45 9.45 17.13
N GLU A 129 21.41 8.55 17.35
CA GLU A 129 21.50 7.75 18.59
C GLU A 129 21.45 8.59 19.87
N LYS A 130 22.15 9.73 19.89
CA LYS A 130 22.15 10.69 21.01
C LYS A 130 20.77 11.25 21.36
N ALA A 131 19.82 11.24 20.42
CA ALA A 131 18.46 11.74 20.58
C ALA A 131 17.43 10.62 20.84
N ARG A 132 17.86 9.35 20.88
CA ARG A 132 16.97 8.19 21.09
C ARG A 132 16.62 7.95 22.55
N ASN A 133 17.39 8.48 23.50
CA ASN A 133 17.14 8.28 24.94
C ASN A 133 16.03 9.21 25.47
N THR A 134 14.84 9.13 24.88
CA THR A 134 13.65 9.88 25.30
C THR A 134 12.47 8.93 25.46
N ALA A 135 11.54 9.25 26.38
CA ALA A 135 10.36 8.42 26.59
C ALA A 135 9.50 8.30 25.32
N ALA A 136 9.36 9.39 24.55
CA ALA A 136 8.64 9.40 23.28
C ALA A 136 9.24 8.44 22.25
N PHE A 137 10.57 8.43 22.09
CA PHE A 137 11.25 7.47 21.22
C PHE A 137 11.01 6.03 21.67
N HIS A 138 11.23 5.75 22.96
CA HIS A 138 11.08 4.41 23.51
C HIS A 138 9.63 3.90 23.43
N LYS A 139 8.61 4.75 23.63
CA LYS A 139 7.20 4.38 23.43
C LYS A 139 6.91 3.96 21.99
N LEU A 140 7.39 4.73 21.01
CA LEU A 140 7.18 4.44 19.59
C LEU A 140 7.98 3.22 19.11
N ALA A 141 9.23 3.06 19.57
CA ALA A 141 10.04 1.89 19.28
C ALA A 141 9.42 0.62 19.89
N GLY A 142 8.88 0.70 21.10
CA GLY A 142 8.13 -0.38 21.73
C GLY A 142 6.87 -0.77 20.94
N ALA A 143 6.10 0.22 20.48
CA ALA A 143 4.93 0.00 19.64
C ALA A 143 5.28 -0.60 18.26
N LEU A 144 6.37 -0.15 17.65
CA LEU A 144 6.88 -0.72 16.39
C LEU A 144 7.32 -2.18 16.59
N ALA A 145 8.12 -2.46 17.61
CA ALA A 145 8.57 -3.82 17.93
C ALA A 145 7.38 -4.76 18.19
N TRP A 146 6.35 -4.27 18.89
CA TRP A 146 5.10 -5.00 19.09
C TRP A 146 4.39 -5.31 17.76
N ASN A 147 4.23 -4.33 16.88
CA ASN A 147 3.65 -4.52 15.54
C ASN A 147 4.46 -5.48 14.67
N LEU A 148 5.78 -5.55 14.86
CA LEU A 148 6.70 -6.48 14.21
C LEU A 148 6.72 -7.88 14.86
N LYS A 149 5.86 -8.14 15.85
CA LYS A 149 5.78 -9.40 16.61
C LYS A 149 7.09 -9.73 17.36
N ARG A 150 7.76 -8.71 17.91
CA ARG A 150 8.99 -8.82 18.70
C ARG A 150 8.73 -8.39 20.16
N PRO A 151 8.06 -9.24 20.97
CA PRO A 151 7.63 -8.87 22.31
C PRO A 151 8.79 -8.54 23.27
N SER A 152 9.92 -9.25 23.16
CA SER A 152 11.09 -8.99 24.00
C SER A 152 11.71 -7.60 23.75
N GLU A 153 11.86 -7.21 22.48
CA GLU A 153 12.30 -5.85 22.11
C GLU A 153 11.29 -4.80 22.57
N ALA A 154 9.99 -5.06 22.38
CA ALA A 154 8.93 -4.16 22.81
C ALA A 154 8.97 -3.92 24.33
N GLU A 155 9.16 -4.97 25.13
CA GLU A 155 9.27 -4.86 26.58
C GLU A 155 10.48 -4.03 27.00
N GLN A 156 11.65 -4.25 26.39
CA GLN A 156 12.86 -3.47 26.68
C GLN A 156 12.64 -1.97 26.45
N HIS A 157 12.01 -1.61 25.33
CA HIS A 157 11.69 -0.23 25.02
C HIS A 157 10.66 0.36 26.00
N TYR A 158 9.56 -0.34 26.31
CA TYR A 158 8.59 0.17 27.28
C TYR A 158 9.14 0.25 28.71
N LEU A 159 10.05 -0.63 29.09
CA LEU A 159 10.79 -0.51 30.36
C LEU A 159 11.65 0.76 30.40
N ALA A 160 12.37 1.07 29.31
CA ALA A 160 13.15 2.29 29.22
C ALA A 160 12.25 3.54 29.25
N ALA A 161 11.14 3.54 28.51
CA ALA A 161 10.14 4.63 28.57
C ALA A 161 9.57 4.81 29.98
N SER A 162 9.21 3.72 30.66
CA SER A 162 8.66 3.75 32.02
C SER A 162 9.67 4.22 33.07
N ARG A 163 10.99 4.10 32.83
CA ARG A 163 12.02 4.69 33.70
C ARG A 163 12.12 6.20 33.51
N LEU A 164 11.97 6.67 32.27
CA LEU A 164 12.05 8.09 31.92
C LEU A 164 10.78 8.87 32.31
N GLU A 165 9.61 8.25 32.18
CA GLU A 165 8.31 8.82 32.57
C GLU A 165 7.52 7.84 33.46
N PRO A 166 7.86 7.69 34.77
CA PRO A 166 7.23 6.71 35.66
C PRO A 166 5.74 6.91 35.91
N GLN A 167 5.22 8.12 35.66
CA GLN A 167 3.83 8.48 35.87
C GLN A 167 2.97 8.32 34.59
N ASP A 168 3.56 7.93 33.46
CA ASP A 168 2.82 7.69 32.22
C ASP A 168 2.04 6.38 32.31
N ALA A 169 0.76 6.49 32.64
CA ALA A 169 -0.12 5.36 32.80
C ALA A 169 -0.43 4.61 31.47
N PHE A 170 -0.32 5.28 30.31
CA PHE A 170 -0.42 4.60 29.01
C PHE A 170 0.83 3.76 28.72
N CYS A 171 2.02 4.26 29.10
CA CYS A 171 3.26 3.48 29.02
C CYS A 171 3.19 2.24 29.92
N ALA A 172 2.73 2.41 31.16
CA ALA A 172 2.55 1.30 32.10
C ALA A 172 1.54 0.25 31.58
N LEU A 173 0.43 0.71 30.98
CA LEU A 173 -0.54 -0.17 30.33
C LEU A 173 0.07 -0.94 29.16
N ASN A 174 0.80 -0.26 28.26
CA ASN A 174 1.46 -0.91 27.12
C ASN A 174 2.51 -1.95 27.56
N LEU A 175 3.28 -1.65 28.61
CA LEU A 175 4.21 -2.60 29.20
C LEU A 175 3.49 -3.84 29.74
N ALA A 176 2.37 -3.66 30.46
CA ALA A 176 1.55 -4.77 30.93
C ALA A 176 0.98 -5.59 29.76
N THR A 177 0.53 -4.94 28.69
CA THR A 177 0.06 -5.60 27.46
C THR A 177 1.15 -6.48 26.85
N VAL A 178 2.38 -5.99 26.72
CA VAL A 178 3.48 -6.80 26.17
C VAL A 178 3.76 -8.01 27.08
N ARG A 179 3.77 -7.80 28.40
CA ARG A 179 4.01 -8.86 29.40
C ARG A 179 2.94 -9.95 29.44
N LEU A 180 1.74 -9.72 28.89
CA LEU A 180 0.74 -10.78 28.72
C LEU A 180 1.26 -11.94 27.84
N THR A 181 2.13 -11.63 26.88
CA THR A 181 2.73 -12.62 25.96
C THR A 181 4.00 -13.26 26.50
N SER A 182 4.39 -12.95 27.73
CA SER A 182 5.53 -13.57 28.39
C SER A 182 5.34 -15.09 28.48
N PRO A 183 6.36 -15.90 28.12
CA PRO A 183 6.32 -17.35 28.32
C PRO A 183 6.32 -17.72 29.82
N ASP A 184 6.81 -16.82 30.68
CA ASP A 184 6.69 -16.94 32.13
C ASP A 184 5.25 -16.64 32.57
N ALA A 185 4.57 -17.69 33.04
CA ALA A 185 3.19 -17.65 33.49
C ALA A 185 2.95 -16.71 34.67
N ALA A 186 3.90 -16.57 35.60
CA ALA A 186 3.78 -15.68 36.76
C ALA A 186 3.85 -14.22 36.32
N ARG A 187 4.75 -13.89 35.39
CA ARG A 187 4.84 -12.55 34.80
C ARG A 187 3.58 -12.20 34.01
N ALA A 188 3.07 -13.13 33.21
CA ALA A 188 1.83 -12.93 32.48
C ALA A 188 0.63 -12.76 33.44
N ALA A 189 0.57 -13.53 34.53
CA ALA A 189 -0.47 -13.39 35.56
C ALA A 189 -0.42 -12.03 36.27
N SER A 190 0.78 -11.57 36.65
CA SER A 190 0.98 -10.23 37.23
C SER A 190 0.54 -9.12 36.27
N ALA A 191 0.87 -9.24 34.98
CA ALA A 191 0.44 -8.30 33.96
C ALA A 191 -1.09 -8.24 33.79
N ARG A 192 -1.78 -9.39 33.88
CA ARG A 192 -3.26 -9.42 33.88
C ARG A 192 -3.85 -8.67 35.06
N LEU A 193 -3.29 -8.86 36.26
CA LEU A 193 -3.74 -8.15 37.46
C LEU A 193 -3.55 -6.63 37.31
N GLN A 194 -2.42 -6.19 36.76
CA GLN A 194 -2.18 -4.77 36.47
C GLN A 194 -3.20 -4.21 35.45
N LEU A 195 -3.47 -4.93 34.36
CA LEU A 195 -4.49 -4.52 33.39
C LEU A 195 -5.88 -4.45 34.01
N GLN A 196 -6.24 -5.37 34.92
CA GLN A 196 -7.51 -5.32 35.64
C GLN A 196 -7.60 -4.06 36.52
N GLN A 197 -6.52 -3.67 37.20
CA GLN A 197 -6.46 -2.42 37.97
C GLN A 197 -6.67 -1.19 37.07
N PHE A 198 -6.08 -1.16 35.87
CA PHE A 198 -6.28 -0.07 34.92
C PHE A 198 -7.74 0.08 34.45
N THR A 199 -8.58 -0.95 34.60
CA THR A 199 -10.02 -0.82 34.32
C THR A 199 -10.77 0.11 35.27
N THR A 200 -10.17 0.48 36.41
CA THR A 200 -10.74 1.48 37.33
C THR A 200 -10.54 2.91 36.81
N ASN A 201 -9.47 3.16 36.05
CA ASN A 201 -9.16 4.48 35.47
C ASN A 201 -9.96 4.72 34.18
N ALA A 202 -10.81 5.75 34.16
CA ALA A 202 -11.69 6.05 33.03
C ALA A 202 -10.95 6.23 31.68
N ALA A 203 -9.76 6.82 31.68
CA ALA A 203 -9.00 7.06 30.45
C ALA A 203 -8.36 5.78 29.88
N LEU A 204 -8.07 4.79 30.72
CA LEU A 204 -7.39 3.55 30.33
C LEU A 204 -8.33 2.37 30.18
N ARG A 205 -9.52 2.45 30.79
CA ARG A 205 -10.45 1.33 30.97
C ARG A 205 -10.77 0.61 29.68
N LEU A 206 -11.15 1.35 28.63
CA LEU A 206 -11.52 0.74 27.36
C LEU A 206 -10.36 -0.04 26.74
N VAL A 207 -9.15 0.54 26.76
CA VAL A 207 -7.94 -0.09 26.20
C VAL A 207 -7.54 -1.31 27.02
N ALA A 208 -7.57 -1.21 28.35
CA ALA A 208 -7.27 -2.30 29.27
C ALA A 208 -8.25 -3.47 29.07
N LEU A 209 -9.55 -3.19 28.99
CA LEU A 209 -10.57 -4.22 28.73
C LEU A 209 -10.35 -4.91 27.38
N ARG A 210 -10.02 -4.18 26.31
CA ARG A 210 -9.73 -4.77 24.99
C ARG A 210 -8.55 -5.75 25.06
N HIS A 211 -7.47 -5.38 25.75
CA HIS A 211 -6.32 -6.27 25.94
C HIS A 211 -6.65 -7.49 26.81
N LEU A 212 -7.44 -7.31 27.86
CA LEU A 212 -7.91 -8.41 28.71
C LEU A 212 -8.82 -9.38 27.95
N THR A 213 -9.70 -8.88 27.09
CA THR A 213 -10.52 -9.72 26.19
C THR A 213 -9.64 -10.55 25.25
N ALA A 214 -8.64 -9.92 24.62
CA ALA A 214 -7.72 -10.62 23.71
C ALA A 214 -6.88 -11.69 24.43
N ASP A 215 -6.37 -11.41 25.63
CA ASP A 215 -5.67 -12.40 26.46
C ASP A 215 -6.58 -13.55 26.89
N ALA A 216 -7.81 -13.25 27.30
CA ALA A 216 -8.78 -14.27 27.68
C ALA A 216 -9.09 -15.21 26.50
N LEU A 217 -9.27 -14.67 25.29
CA LEU A 217 -9.45 -15.46 24.06
C LEU A 217 -8.22 -16.31 23.73
N PHE A 218 -7.01 -15.73 23.82
CA PHE A 218 -5.77 -16.47 23.59
C PHE A 218 -5.63 -17.66 24.54
N ARG A 219 -6.01 -17.49 25.81
CA ARG A 219 -6.05 -18.54 26.82
C ARG A 219 -7.29 -19.43 26.76
N LYS A 220 -8.17 -19.25 25.78
CA LYS A 220 -9.44 -19.97 25.62
C LYS A 220 -10.40 -19.84 26.81
N SER A 221 -10.27 -18.77 27.60
CA SER A 221 -11.17 -18.44 28.71
C SER A 221 -12.37 -17.63 28.22
N ILE A 222 -13.30 -18.32 27.55
CA ILE A 222 -14.50 -17.71 26.97
C ILE A 222 -15.35 -16.93 27.99
N PRO A 223 -15.60 -17.43 29.23
CA PRO A 223 -16.38 -16.66 30.21
C PRO A 223 -15.76 -15.32 30.59
N GLN A 224 -14.42 -15.25 30.72
CA GLN A 224 -13.72 -14.00 31.01
C GLN A 224 -13.78 -13.03 29.82
N ALA A 225 -13.60 -13.56 28.60
CA ALA A 225 -13.69 -12.75 27.38
C ALA A 225 -15.09 -12.13 27.21
N LEU A 226 -16.15 -12.90 27.49
CA LEU A 226 -17.53 -12.41 27.50
C LEU A 226 -17.74 -11.34 28.57
N ALA A 227 -17.29 -11.57 29.81
CA ALA A 227 -17.42 -10.60 30.89
C ALA A 227 -16.72 -9.26 30.57
N PHE A 228 -15.50 -9.31 30.01
CA PHE A 228 -14.78 -8.10 29.61
C PHE A 228 -15.44 -7.40 28.42
N SER A 229 -15.86 -8.15 27.40
CA SER A 229 -16.54 -7.56 26.23
C SER A 229 -17.91 -6.95 26.58
N ALA A 230 -18.67 -7.55 27.50
CA ALA A 230 -19.91 -6.96 28.03
C ALA A 230 -19.63 -5.62 28.72
N ARG A 231 -18.56 -5.51 29.52
CA ARG A 231 -18.14 -4.24 30.12
C ARG A 231 -17.72 -3.20 29.08
N ILE A 232 -17.05 -3.62 28.01
CA ILE A 232 -16.66 -2.72 26.91
C ILE A 232 -17.89 -2.06 26.30
N VAL A 233 -18.93 -2.82 25.97
CA VAL A 233 -20.12 -2.27 25.28
C VAL A 233 -20.96 -1.35 26.16
N CYS A 234 -20.80 -1.41 27.49
CA CYS A 234 -21.41 -0.48 28.44
C CYS A 234 -20.68 0.88 28.54
N GLU A 235 -19.47 1.02 28.00
CA GLU A 235 -18.73 2.28 28.05
C GLU A 235 -19.31 3.31 27.05
N PRO A 236 -19.50 4.59 27.42
CA PRO A 236 -20.03 5.61 26.51
C PRO A 236 -19.21 5.83 25.24
N VAL A 237 -17.91 5.55 25.32
CA VAL A 237 -16.93 5.68 24.22
C VAL A 237 -16.79 4.39 23.40
N ALA A 238 -17.60 3.36 23.67
CA ALA A 238 -17.58 2.11 22.92
C ALA A 238 -17.95 2.35 21.45
N THR A 239 -17.14 1.79 20.55
CA THR A 239 -17.34 1.93 19.11
C THR A 239 -18.29 0.85 18.58
N THR A 240 -18.85 1.07 17.38
CA THR A 240 -19.59 0.02 16.66
C THR A 240 -18.75 -1.26 16.48
N GLY A 241 -17.44 -1.11 16.28
CA GLY A 241 -16.52 -2.26 16.20
C GLY A 241 -16.45 -3.06 17.50
N ASP A 242 -16.48 -2.39 18.66
CA ASP A 242 -16.50 -3.09 19.95
C ASP A 242 -17.78 -3.90 20.14
N ARG A 243 -18.93 -3.34 19.75
CA ARG A 243 -20.22 -4.03 19.83
C ARG A 243 -20.30 -5.23 18.88
N ILE A 244 -19.78 -5.09 17.66
CA ILE A 244 -19.67 -6.20 16.70
C ILE A 244 -18.72 -7.29 17.23
N ASN A 245 -17.60 -6.92 17.86
CA ASN A 245 -16.72 -7.91 18.48
C ASN A 245 -17.39 -8.66 19.64
N HIS A 246 -18.19 -7.97 20.45
CA HIS A 246 -19.00 -8.62 21.49
C HIS A 246 -20.04 -9.57 20.88
N LEU A 247 -20.75 -9.13 19.83
CA LEU A 247 -21.69 -9.97 19.08
C LEU A 247 -21.02 -11.24 18.53
N GLN A 248 -19.81 -11.11 17.96
CA GLN A 248 -19.03 -12.25 17.48
C GLN A 248 -18.70 -13.22 18.61
N LEU A 249 -18.30 -12.72 19.78
CA LEU A 249 -18.02 -13.58 20.94
C LEU A 249 -19.26 -14.34 21.39
N LEU A 250 -20.41 -13.67 21.51
CA LEU A 250 -21.69 -14.30 21.85
C LEU A 250 -22.04 -15.41 20.86
N ARG A 251 -21.80 -15.18 19.56
CA ARG A 251 -22.02 -16.16 18.50
C ARG A 251 -21.13 -17.38 18.65
N GLU A 252 -19.81 -17.18 18.77
CA GLU A 252 -18.83 -18.25 18.88
C GLU A 252 -19.03 -19.12 20.14
N SER A 253 -19.59 -18.54 21.20
CA SER A 253 -19.89 -19.23 22.44
C SER A 253 -21.31 -19.82 22.53
N ASN A 254 -22.14 -19.67 21.49
CA ASN A 254 -23.58 -20.01 21.52
C ASN A 254 -24.32 -19.40 22.73
N ASP A 255 -24.00 -18.15 23.06
CA ASP A 255 -24.61 -17.44 24.19
C ASP A 255 -26.06 -17.01 23.87
N ALA A 256 -26.96 -17.15 24.85
CA ALA A 256 -28.37 -16.81 24.70
C ALA A 256 -28.61 -15.31 24.40
N GLY A 257 -27.68 -14.43 24.77
CA GLY A 257 -27.73 -13.00 24.51
C GLY A 257 -27.48 -12.62 23.05
N PHE A 258 -27.01 -13.54 22.20
CA PHE A 258 -26.69 -13.27 20.79
C PHE A 258 -27.83 -12.60 20.02
N ALA A 259 -29.04 -13.18 20.09
CA ALA A 259 -30.18 -12.68 19.33
C ALA A 259 -30.61 -11.27 19.76
N ALA A 260 -30.57 -10.99 21.07
CA ALA A 260 -30.89 -9.67 21.60
C ALA A 260 -29.84 -8.63 21.19
N CYS A 261 -28.55 -9.00 21.24
CA CYS A 261 -27.45 -8.13 20.82
C CYS A 261 -27.52 -7.81 19.31
N LEU A 262 -27.79 -8.81 18.48
CA LEU A 262 -27.96 -8.61 17.04
C LEU A 262 -29.12 -7.65 16.75
N ASN A 263 -30.29 -7.88 17.36
CA ASN A 263 -31.45 -7.01 17.16
C ASN A 263 -31.16 -5.56 17.58
N ALA A 264 -30.53 -5.34 18.73
CA ALA A 264 -30.14 -4.00 19.17
C ALA A 264 -29.23 -3.31 18.13
N LEU A 265 -28.24 -4.02 17.58
CA LEU A 265 -27.36 -3.49 16.54
C LEU A 265 -28.09 -3.21 15.22
N GLU A 266 -29.05 -4.05 14.82
CA GLU A 266 -29.88 -3.81 13.64
C GLU A 266 -30.74 -2.55 13.80
N GLN A 267 -31.31 -2.32 14.99
CA GLN A 267 -32.09 -1.12 15.30
C GLN A 267 -31.21 0.13 15.27
N GLU A 268 -30.04 0.12 15.93
CA GLU A 268 -29.08 1.23 15.89
C GLU A 268 -28.67 1.58 14.45
N ALA A 269 -28.42 0.56 13.64
CA ALA A 269 -28.00 0.72 12.26
C ALA A 269 -29.09 1.23 11.30
N THR A 270 -30.37 1.19 11.69
CA THR A 270 -31.51 1.46 10.80
C THR A 270 -31.42 2.81 10.10
N ASN A 271 -30.95 3.85 10.80
CA ASN A 271 -30.82 5.22 10.27
C ASN A 271 -29.36 5.68 10.13
N SER A 272 -28.40 4.75 10.17
CA SER A 272 -26.97 5.05 10.14
C SER A 272 -26.26 4.24 9.06
N PRO A 273 -26.00 4.81 7.87
CA PRO A 273 -25.31 4.11 6.78
C PRO A 273 -23.96 3.50 7.19
N ILE A 274 -23.22 4.18 8.08
CA ILE A 274 -21.92 3.71 8.57
C ILE A 274 -22.06 2.47 9.46
N GLN A 275 -23.03 2.47 10.37
CA GLN A 275 -23.29 1.31 11.25
C GLN A 275 -23.91 0.16 10.46
N ALA A 276 -24.82 0.47 9.53
CA ALA A 276 -25.41 -0.52 8.63
C ALA A 276 -24.35 -1.24 7.81
N PHE A 277 -23.42 -0.49 7.23
CA PHE A 277 -22.29 -1.07 6.50
C PHE A 277 -21.40 -1.96 7.39
N ALA A 278 -21.07 -1.50 8.60
CA ALA A 278 -20.23 -2.27 9.52
C ALA A 278 -20.89 -3.60 9.92
N LEU A 279 -22.17 -3.57 10.30
CA LEU A 279 -22.92 -4.77 10.67
C LEU A 279 -23.14 -5.69 9.48
N ALA A 280 -23.47 -5.15 8.29
CA ALA A 280 -23.64 -5.95 7.08
C ALA A 280 -22.36 -6.69 6.67
N ARG A 281 -21.20 -6.04 6.81
CA ARG A 281 -19.91 -6.72 6.57
C ARG A 281 -19.69 -7.89 7.52
N TRP A 282 -20.04 -7.70 8.79
CA TRP A 282 -19.99 -8.78 9.77
C TRP A 282 -20.98 -9.90 9.42
N LEU A 283 -22.24 -9.59 9.09
CA LEU A 283 -23.24 -10.56 8.66
C LEU A 283 -22.79 -11.34 7.42
N ALA A 284 -22.23 -10.66 6.41
CA ALA A 284 -21.81 -11.29 5.16
C ALA A 284 -20.66 -12.29 5.35
N THR A 285 -19.77 -12.02 6.31
CA THR A 285 -18.60 -12.86 6.61
C THR A 285 -18.86 -13.93 7.65
N SER A 286 -19.65 -13.59 8.67
CA SER A 286 -19.93 -14.46 9.79
C SER A 286 -21.09 -15.40 9.48
N GLU A 287 -22.21 -14.87 8.99
CA GLU A 287 -23.38 -15.68 8.61
C GLU A 287 -23.27 -16.13 7.15
N ASN A 288 -23.62 -15.25 6.22
CA ASN A 288 -23.47 -15.41 4.78
C ASN A 288 -23.91 -14.13 4.05
N PRO A 289 -23.50 -13.93 2.78
CA PRO A 289 -23.87 -12.75 2.00
C PRO A 289 -25.39 -12.58 1.78
N ALA A 290 -26.17 -13.67 1.75
CA ALA A 290 -27.62 -13.59 1.55
C ALA A 290 -28.33 -13.01 2.78
N ALA A 291 -27.91 -13.39 3.99
CA ALA A 291 -28.42 -12.83 5.24
C ALA A 291 -28.17 -11.31 5.30
N ALA A 292 -26.94 -10.88 4.98
CA ALA A 292 -26.60 -9.46 4.94
C ALA A 292 -27.44 -8.69 3.90
N LEU A 293 -27.56 -9.22 2.67
CA LEU A 293 -28.33 -8.58 1.61
C LEU A 293 -29.81 -8.46 1.97
N ASN A 294 -30.43 -9.54 2.47
CA ASN A 294 -31.83 -9.56 2.88
C ASN A 294 -32.12 -8.59 4.02
N TRP A 295 -31.17 -8.40 4.94
CA TRP A 295 -31.29 -7.40 5.98
C TRP A 295 -31.17 -5.97 5.43
N LEU A 296 -30.14 -5.69 4.64
CA LEU A 296 -29.93 -4.36 4.04
C LEU A 296 -31.12 -3.88 3.20
N LEU A 297 -31.74 -4.76 2.42
CA LEU A 297 -32.88 -4.42 1.57
C LEU A 297 -34.16 -4.09 2.36
N ARG A 298 -34.21 -4.40 3.67
CA ARG A 298 -35.32 -4.03 4.57
C ARG A 298 -35.12 -2.67 5.25
N LEU A 299 -33.93 -2.06 5.15
CA LEU A 299 -33.64 -0.77 5.77
C LEU A 299 -34.34 0.40 5.03
N PRO A 300 -34.48 1.58 5.63
CA PRO A 300 -34.99 2.76 4.93
C PRO A 300 -34.16 3.12 3.69
N ALA A 301 -34.80 3.67 2.66
CA ALA A 301 -34.14 4.07 1.42
C ALA A 301 -32.98 5.06 1.66
N SER A 302 -33.12 5.96 2.64
CA SER A 302 -32.06 6.90 3.07
C SER A 302 -30.81 6.21 3.61
N THR A 303 -30.93 5.00 4.16
CA THR A 303 -29.79 4.20 4.61
C THR A 303 -29.23 3.37 3.46
N GLN A 304 -30.09 2.77 2.64
CA GLN A 304 -29.68 1.90 1.52
C GLN A 304 -28.88 2.63 0.44
N THR A 305 -29.23 3.88 0.13
CA THR A 305 -28.67 4.62 -1.02
C THR A 305 -27.45 5.48 -0.64
N ASN A 306 -27.24 5.74 0.65
CA ASN A 306 -26.13 6.54 1.13
C ASN A 306 -24.85 5.71 1.30
N GLN A 307 -23.74 6.24 0.82
CA GLN A 307 -22.42 5.61 1.01
C GLN A 307 -22.13 5.42 2.51
N PRO A 308 -21.50 4.30 2.92
CA PRO A 308 -20.94 3.22 2.09
C PRO A 308 -21.87 2.01 1.86
N VAL A 309 -23.17 2.08 2.19
CA VAL A 309 -24.08 0.92 2.12
C VAL A 309 -24.21 0.30 0.71
N PRO A 310 -24.31 1.07 -0.39
CA PRO A 310 -24.33 0.49 -1.73
C PRO A 310 -23.11 -0.40 -2.05
N LEU A 311 -21.95 -0.15 -1.44
CA LEU A 311 -20.75 -0.96 -1.64
C LEU A 311 -20.95 -2.38 -1.12
N ILE A 312 -21.43 -2.55 0.11
CA ILE A 312 -21.64 -3.89 0.69
C ILE A 312 -22.83 -4.61 0.05
N ILE A 313 -23.87 -3.90 -0.39
CA ILE A 313 -24.94 -4.49 -1.21
C ILE A 313 -24.33 -5.06 -2.49
N SER A 314 -23.50 -4.27 -3.19
CA SER A 314 -22.86 -4.72 -4.43
C SER A 314 -21.92 -5.90 -4.20
N ASP A 315 -21.12 -5.89 -3.14
CA ASP A 315 -20.23 -6.99 -2.79
C ASP A 315 -21.03 -8.29 -2.52
N CYS A 316 -22.14 -8.19 -1.77
CA CYS A 316 -23.03 -9.34 -1.52
C CYS A 316 -23.65 -9.86 -2.83
N GLN A 317 -24.12 -8.98 -3.71
CA GLN A 317 -24.69 -9.37 -5.00
C GLN A 317 -23.66 -10.03 -5.92
N VAL A 318 -22.42 -9.54 -5.94
CA VAL A 318 -21.31 -10.19 -6.68
C VAL A 318 -21.05 -11.59 -6.13
N MET A 319 -20.96 -11.76 -4.80
CA MET A 319 -20.74 -13.06 -4.16
C MET A 319 -21.87 -14.05 -4.44
N LEU A 320 -23.12 -13.58 -4.45
CA LEU A 320 -24.31 -14.39 -4.75
C LEU A 320 -24.56 -14.57 -6.25
N LYS A 321 -23.76 -13.93 -7.10
CA LYS A 321 -23.95 -13.88 -8.57
C LYS A 321 -25.31 -13.33 -8.98
N ASP A 322 -25.89 -12.43 -8.18
CA ASP A 322 -27.11 -11.69 -8.51
C ASP A 322 -26.79 -10.53 -9.47
N TRP A 323 -26.47 -10.87 -10.71
CA TRP A 323 -26.06 -9.90 -11.72
C TRP A 323 -27.19 -8.93 -12.11
N LYS A 324 -28.45 -9.37 -12.03
CA LYS A 324 -29.62 -8.52 -12.32
C LYS A 324 -29.84 -7.50 -11.22
N GLY A 325 -29.75 -7.92 -9.94
CA GLY A 325 -29.82 -7.02 -8.81
C GLY A 325 -28.66 -6.03 -8.79
N LEU A 326 -27.44 -6.50 -9.06
CA LEU A 326 -26.25 -5.65 -9.17
C LEU A 326 -26.43 -4.58 -10.25
N LEU A 327 -26.84 -4.99 -11.46
CA LEU A 327 -27.07 -4.07 -12.57
C LEU A 327 -28.15 -3.03 -12.24
N THR A 328 -29.22 -3.45 -11.57
CA THR A 328 -30.32 -2.54 -11.16
C THR A 328 -29.83 -1.50 -10.15
N LEU A 329 -29.01 -1.90 -9.18
CA LEU A 329 -28.43 -1.00 -8.18
C LEU A 329 -27.52 0.04 -8.83
N VAL A 330 -26.53 -0.42 -9.61
CA VAL A 330 -25.47 0.44 -10.15
C VAL A 330 -25.96 1.35 -11.27
N THR A 331 -27.06 1.03 -11.96
CA THR A 331 -27.61 1.90 -13.01
C THR A 331 -28.47 3.05 -12.48
N LYS A 332 -29.07 2.90 -11.29
CA LYS A 332 -30.00 3.88 -10.72
C LYS A 332 -29.36 4.88 -9.76
N GLN A 333 -28.10 4.69 -9.40
CA GLN A 333 -27.42 5.52 -8.40
C GLN A 333 -26.23 6.28 -8.95
N ASP A 334 -25.99 7.47 -8.39
CA ASP A 334 -24.76 8.23 -8.55
C ASP A 334 -23.92 8.08 -7.26
N TRP A 335 -22.70 7.56 -7.39
CA TRP A 335 -21.80 7.31 -6.27
C TRP A 335 -20.73 8.39 -6.10
N ALA A 336 -20.88 9.53 -6.78
CA ALA A 336 -19.94 10.65 -6.77
C ALA A 336 -18.49 10.17 -7.02
N ASP A 337 -17.59 10.33 -6.04
CA ASP A 337 -16.19 9.93 -6.15
C ASP A 337 -15.99 8.42 -6.38
N ALA A 338 -16.95 7.58 -5.98
CA ALA A 338 -16.91 6.13 -6.20
C ALA A 338 -17.56 5.69 -7.53
N ASN A 339 -17.90 6.62 -8.43
CA ASN A 339 -18.48 6.30 -9.74
C ASN A 339 -17.56 5.43 -10.63
N TYR A 340 -16.24 5.56 -10.52
CA TYR A 340 -15.32 4.68 -11.23
C TYR A 340 -15.58 3.21 -10.83
N TYR A 341 -15.71 2.94 -9.53
CA TYR A 341 -15.99 1.61 -9.00
C TYR A 341 -17.39 1.14 -9.38
N ARG A 342 -18.40 2.00 -9.28
CA ARG A 342 -19.78 1.72 -9.74
C ARG A 342 -19.81 1.27 -11.21
N LEU A 343 -19.06 1.95 -12.08
CA LEU A 343 -18.99 1.62 -13.51
C LEU A 343 -18.19 0.32 -13.77
N ALA A 344 -17.21 -0.01 -12.94
CA ALA A 344 -16.55 -1.31 -12.98
C ALA A 344 -17.53 -2.45 -12.63
N LEU A 345 -18.38 -2.24 -11.61
CA LEU A 345 -19.44 -3.18 -11.23
C LEU A 345 -20.54 -3.30 -12.30
N ASP A 346 -20.93 -2.19 -12.94
CA ASP A 346 -21.83 -2.22 -14.11
C ASP A 346 -21.23 -3.05 -15.24
N SER A 347 -19.93 -2.86 -15.53
CA SER A 347 -19.22 -3.70 -16.50
C SER A 347 -19.25 -5.19 -16.13
N LEU A 348 -18.98 -5.52 -14.86
CA LEU A 348 -19.02 -6.90 -14.38
C LEU A 348 -20.41 -7.52 -14.56
N ALA A 349 -21.46 -6.83 -14.10
CA ALA A 349 -22.83 -7.30 -14.19
C ALA A 349 -23.25 -7.52 -15.65
N ARG A 350 -22.95 -6.58 -16.55
CA ARG A 350 -23.26 -6.68 -17.97
C ARG A 350 -22.54 -7.84 -18.65
N ARG A 351 -21.24 -8.00 -18.39
CA ARG A 351 -20.46 -9.13 -18.94
C ARG A 351 -21.04 -10.46 -18.48
N SER A 352 -21.35 -10.58 -17.19
CA SER A 352 -21.97 -11.79 -16.63
C SER A 352 -23.39 -12.08 -17.16
N LEU A 353 -24.05 -11.08 -17.77
CA LEU A 353 -25.35 -11.22 -18.43
C LEU A 353 -25.23 -11.36 -19.97
N GLY A 354 -24.02 -11.53 -20.50
CA GLY A 354 -23.77 -11.69 -21.95
C GLY A 354 -23.83 -10.39 -22.76
N GLN A 355 -23.75 -9.22 -22.11
CA GLN A 355 -23.81 -7.90 -22.75
C GLN A 355 -22.42 -7.32 -22.98
N ASP A 356 -21.55 -8.04 -23.69
CA ASP A 356 -20.10 -7.75 -23.76
C ASP A 356 -19.75 -6.35 -24.30
N SER A 357 -20.45 -5.87 -25.32
CA SER A 357 -20.23 -4.52 -25.88
C SER A 357 -20.56 -3.42 -24.86
N ALA A 358 -21.69 -3.57 -24.15
CA ALA A 358 -22.10 -2.63 -23.12
C ALA A 358 -21.16 -2.70 -21.90
N ALA A 359 -20.73 -3.90 -21.52
CA ALA A 359 -19.73 -4.11 -20.48
C ALA A 359 -18.43 -3.36 -20.81
N ARG A 360 -17.90 -3.56 -22.02
CA ARG A 360 -16.68 -2.89 -22.49
C ARG A 360 -16.80 -1.37 -22.44
N SER A 361 -17.94 -0.81 -22.84
CA SER A 361 -18.21 0.63 -22.76
C SER A 361 -18.16 1.15 -21.32
N SER A 362 -18.77 0.42 -20.39
CA SER A 362 -18.78 0.78 -18.96
C SER A 362 -17.40 0.65 -18.32
N TRP A 363 -16.63 -0.39 -18.67
CA TRP A 363 -15.24 -0.53 -18.24
C TRP A 363 -14.38 0.66 -18.68
N GLN A 364 -14.48 1.05 -19.95
CA GLN A 364 -13.71 2.20 -20.45
C GLN A 364 -14.10 3.51 -19.73
N LYS A 365 -15.37 3.70 -19.39
CA LYS A 365 -15.80 4.85 -18.56
C LYS A 365 -15.21 4.78 -17.16
N SER A 366 -15.24 3.61 -16.52
CA SER A 366 -14.61 3.38 -15.21
C SER A 366 -13.13 3.75 -15.24
N LEU A 367 -12.37 3.20 -16.20
CA LEU A 367 -10.95 3.45 -16.34
C LEU A 367 -10.66 4.94 -16.54
N ARG A 368 -11.42 5.63 -17.41
CA ARG A 368 -11.27 7.09 -17.61
C ARG A 368 -11.47 7.90 -16.34
N LEU A 369 -12.39 7.53 -15.46
CA LEU A 369 -12.62 8.22 -14.18
C LEU A 369 -11.54 7.89 -13.12
N ALA A 370 -10.85 6.77 -13.28
CA ALA A 370 -9.73 6.38 -12.43
C ALA A 370 -8.39 6.95 -12.90
N THR A 371 -8.26 7.31 -14.19
CA THR A 371 -7.05 7.87 -14.78
C THR A 371 -6.50 9.03 -13.93
N ARG A 372 -5.18 9.00 -13.65
CA ARG A 372 -4.47 9.98 -12.78
C ARG A 372 -4.91 10.02 -11.31
N HIS A 373 -5.63 9.01 -10.84
CA HIS A 373 -5.91 8.80 -9.41
C HIS A 373 -5.36 7.44 -8.97
N LEU A 374 -4.20 7.46 -8.29
CA LEU A 374 -3.49 6.22 -7.93
C LEU A 374 -4.32 5.31 -7.02
N ASP A 375 -5.06 5.88 -6.08
CA ASP A 375 -5.98 5.16 -5.20
C ASP A 375 -7.06 4.40 -5.99
N ARG A 376 -7.62 5.04 -7.03
CA ARG A 376 -8.66 4.46 -7.88
C ARG A 376 -8.10 3.37 -8.78
N LEU A 377 -6.93 3.62 -9.40
CA LEU A 377 -6.25 2.62 -10.22
C LEU A 377 -5.81 1.41 -9.40
N ASN A 378 -5.35 1.61 -8.16
CA ASN A 378 -5.05 0.50 -7.24
C ASN A 378 -6.28 -0.35 -6.99
N ARG A 379 -7.42 0.30 -6.67
CA ARG A 379 -8.68 -0.42 -6.47
C ARG A 379 -9.14 -1.16 -7.73
N LEU A 380 -9.03 -0.55 -8.91
CA LEU A 380 -9.35 -1.23 -10.18
C LEU A 380 -8.40 -2.42 -10.46
N SER A 381 -7.12 -2.29 -10.11
CA SER A 381 -6.13 -3.35 -10.24
C SER A 381 -6.50 -4.54 -9.34
N GLU A 382 -6.85 -4.29 -8.08
CA GLU A 382 -7.26 -5.31 -7.11
C GLU A 382 -8.50 -6.08 -7.59
N ILE A 383 -9.55 -5.39 -8.04
CA ILE A 383 -10.79 -6.07 -8.44
C ILE A 383 -10.65 -6.80 -9.77
N THR A 384 -9.87 -6.29 -10.72
CA THR A 384 -9.60 -7.01 -11.98
C THR A 384 -8.78 -8.28 -11.74
N LEU A 385 -7.90 -8.29 -10.73
CA LEU A 385 -7.25 -9.53 -10.29
C LEU A 385 -8.26 -10.50 -9.67
N LEU A 386 -9.11 -10.01 -8.75
CA LEU A 386 -10.13 -10.82 -8.08
C LEU A 386 -11.12 -11.46 -9.06
N TRP A 387 -11.52 -10.71 -10.09
CA TRP A 387 -12.47 -11.19 -11.11
C TRP A 387 -11.81 -12.04 -12.19
N GLY A 388 -10.48 -12.17 -12.19
CA GLY A 388 -9.75 -12.90 -13.23
C GLY A 388 -9.83 -12.23 -14.59
N TRP A 389 -9.71 -10.90 -14.63
CA TRP A 389 -9.80 -10.05 -15.84
C TRP A 389 -8.40 -9.54 -16.23
N PRO A 390 -7.57 -10.39 -16.85
CA PRO A 390 -6.18 -10.06 -17.15
C PRO A 390 -6.01 -8.87 -18.09
N ASP A 391 -6.84 -8.77 -19.12
CA ASP A 391 -6.69 -7.72 -20.13
C ASP A 391 -7.02 -6.34 -19.53
N GLU A 392 -8.14 -6.25 -18.80
CA GLU A 392 -8.53 -5.06 -18.06
C GLU A 392 -7.51 -4.69 -16.97
N ARG A 393 -6.95 -5.68 -16.24
CA ARG A 393 -5.85 -5.44 -15.29
C ARG A 393 -4.63 -4.83 -15.99
N GLY A 394 -4.29 -5.33 -17.19
CA GLY A 394 -3.19 -4.80 -18.00
C GLY A 394 -3.40 -3.33 -18.40
N GLU A 395 -4.63 -2.96 -18.75
CA GLU A 395 -5.00 -1.57 -19.05
C GLU A 395 -4.84 -0.65 -17.81
N VAL A 396 -5.25 -1.12 -16.64
CA VAL A 396 -5.09 -0.37 -15.38
C VAL A 396 -3.61 -0.18 -15.05
N LEU A 397 -2.81 -1.25 -15.10
CA LEU A 397 -1.38 -1.20 -14.79
C LEU A 397 -0.63 -0.26 -15.75
N ARG A 398 -0.97 -0.27 -17.04
CA ARG A 398 -0.44 0.69 -18.01
C ARG A 398 -0.85 2.12 -17.67
N GLY A 399 -2.10 2.35 -17.26
CA GLY A 399 -2.57 3.63 -16.76
C GLY A 399 -1.78 4.12 -15.54
N VAL A 400 -1.39 3.22 -14.62
CA VAL A 400 -0.52 3.55 -13.48
C VAL A 400 0.86 3.95 -13.97
N LEU A 401 1.48 3.17 -14.85
CA LEU A 401 2.81 3.49 -15.39
C LEU A 401 2.87 4.83 -16.11
N ASP A 402 1.81 5.17 -16.85
CA ASP A 402 1.75 6.38 -17.64
C ASP A 402 1.56 7.63 -16.78
N ALA A 403 0.77 7.53 -15.70
CA ALA A 403 0.45 8.66 -14.83
C ALA A 403 1.37 8.76 -13.60
N PHE A 404 1.97 7.65 -13.17
CA PHE A 404 2.73 7.52 -11.93
C PHE A 404 4.02 6.71 -12.12
N PRO A 405 5.02 7.22 -12.87
CA PRO A 405 6.23 6.48 -13.24
C PRO A 405 7.12 6.06 -12.05
N LYS A 406 6.85 6.55 -10.83
CA LYS A 406 7.55 6.14 -9.60
C LYS A 406 6.99 4.85 -8.98
N GLU A 407 5.81 4.40 -9.42
CA GLU A 407 5.12 3.23 -8.89
C GLU A 407 5.69 1.95 -9.49
N LYS A 408 6.88 1.54 -9.00
CA LYS A 408 7.63 0.38 -9.52
C LYS A 408 6.82 -0.92 -9.52
N TRP A 409 5.96 -1.11 -8.51
CA TRP A 409 5.12 -2.31 -8.39
C TRP A 409 4.21 -2.52 -9.62
N ALA A 410 3.77 -1.46 -10.29
CA ALA A 410 2.91 -1.57 -11.46
C ALA A 410 3.68 -2.04 -12.70
N ALA A 411 4.96 -1.64 -12.81
CA ALA A 411 5.86 -2.12 -13.85
C ALA A 411 6.10 -3.61 -13.69
N ASP A 412 6.49 -4.02 -12.48
CA ASP A 412 6.78 -5.40 -12.14
C ASP A 412 5.54 -6.28 -12.35
N ALA A 413 4.37 -5.84 -11.86
CA ALA A 413 3.12 -6.57 -12.05
C ALA A 413 2.73 -6.71 -13.53
N LEU A 414 2.92 -5.68 -14.36
CA LEU A 414 2.61 -5.73 -15.78
C LEU A 414 3.59 -6.65 -16.53
N ILE A 415 4.89 -6.55 -16.24
CA ILE A 415 5.93 -7.41 -16.81
C ILE A 415 5.63 -8.88 -16.49
N SER A 416 5.41 -9.20 -15.21
CA SER A 416 5.09 -10.58 -14.78
C SER A 416 3.80 -11.09 -15.42
N GLN A 417 2.77 -10.25 -15.53
CA GLN A 417 1.51 -10.63 -16.18
C GLN A 417 1.70 -10.94 -17.67
N LEU A 418 2.41 -10.08 -18.40
CA LEU A 418 2.64 -10.26 -19.84
C LEU A 418 3.53 -11.48 -20.11
N TYR A 419 4.53 -11.72 -19.26
CA TYR A 419 5.36 -12.92 -19.31
C TYR A 419 4.52 -14.19 -19.10
N ALA A 420 3.72 -14.25 -18.03
CA ALA A 420 2.87 -15.41 -17.73
C ALA A 420 1.81 -15.68 -18.82
N GLN A 421 1.37 -14.65 -19.53
CA GLN A 421 0.44 -14.78 -20.66
C GLN A 421 1.12 -15.12 -21.98
N GLY A 422 2.45 -15.15 -22.04
CA GLY A 422 3.20 -15.37 -23.28
C GLY A 422 3.06 -14.23 -24.29
N LYS A 423 2.72 -13.01 -23.84
CA LYS A 423 2.53 -11.83 -24.71
C LYS A 423 3.86 -11.13 -24.98
N THR A 424 4.79 -11.82 -25.64
CA THR A 424 6.19 -11.37 -25.83
C THR A 424 6.30 -9.99 -26.48
N GLN A 425 5.51 -9.71 -27.52
CA GLN A 425 5.55 -8.39 -28.17
C GLN A 425 5.10 -7.26 -27.23
N GLN A 426 4.00 -7.45 -26.48
CA GLN A 426 3.54 -6.43 -25.54
C GLN A 426 4.53 -6.24 -24.38
N LEU A 427 5.20 -7.33 -23.97
CA LEU A 427 6.27 -7.27 -22.98
C LEU A 427 7.45 -6.42 -23.49
N LYS A 428 7.87 -6.63 -24.75
CA LYS A 428 8.89 -5.79 -25.39
C LYS A 428 8.51 -4.32 -25.38
N ASP A 429 7.30 -3.97 -25.82
CA ASP A 429 6.84 -2.58 -25.90
C ASP A 429 6.88 -1.88 -24.52
N VAL A 430 6.49 -2.60 -23.47
CA VAL A 430 6.56 -2.10 -22.08
C VAL A 430 8.01 -1.93 -21.62
N LEU A 431 8.88 -2.90 -21.88
CA LEU A 431 10.29 -2.84 -21.51
C LEU A 431 11.04 -1.72 -22.24
N GLU A 432 10.76 -1.50 -23.53
CA GLU A 432 11.33 -0.38 -24.29
C GLU A 432 10.94 0.96 -23.66
N LYS A 433 9.66 1.12 -23.30
CA LYS A 433 9.18 2.33 -22.64
C LYS A 433 9.83 2.56 -21.28
N LEU A 434 9.93 1.51 -20.46
CA LEU A 434 10.56 1.59 -19.14
C LEU A 434 12.06 1.91 -19.25
N TYR A 435 12.75 1.30 -20.21
CA TYR A 435 14.17 1.57 -20.45
C TYR A 435 14.41 2.99 -20.94
N ALA A 436 13.51 3.53 -21.76
CA ALA A 436 13.58 4.93 -22.20
C ALA A 436 13.37 5.93 -21.04
N GLN A 437 12.61 5.55 -20.00
CA GLN A 437 12.40 6.36 -18.80
C GLN A 437 13.58 6.31 -17.83
N ASP A 438 14.20 5.14 -17.68
CA ASP A 438 15.37 4.93 -16.80
C ASP A 438 16.34 3.93 -17.43
N SER A 439 17.25 4.44 -18.28
CA SER A 439 18.26 3.62 -18.95
C SER A 439 19.35 3.07 -18.02
N ALA A 440 19.41 3.53 -16.77
CA ALA A 440 20.34 3.01 -15.77
C ALA A 440 19.79 1.75 -15.07
N ASN A 441 18.53 1.41 -15.27
CA ASN A 441 17.91 0.24 -14.66
C ASN A 441 18.39 -1.06 -15.33
N ALA A 442 19.39 -1.70 -14.72
CA ALA A 442 19.99 -2.96 -15.18
C ALA A 442 18.96 -4.08 -15.41
N GLN A 443 17.95 -4.18 -14.53
CA GLN A 443 16.96 -5.25 -14.60
C GLN A 443 16.05 -5.08 -15.83
N VAL A 444 15.58 -3.86 -16.09
CA VAL A 444 14.80 -3.56 -17.29
C VAL A 444 15.65 -3.73 -18.55
N GLY A 445 16.90 -3.28 -18.52
CA GLY A 445 17.85 -3.48 -19.62
C GLY A 445 18.11 -4.95 -19.93
N ASN A 446 18.31 -5.78 -18.90
CA ASN A 446 18.48 -7.23 -19.06
C ASN A 446 17.23 -7.89 -19.63
N ASN A 447 16.05 -7.57 -19.09
CA ASN A 447 14.80 -8.15 -19.56
C ASN A 447 14.49 -7.74 -21.01
N LEU A 448 14.82 -6.50 -21.39
CA LEU A 448 14.70 -6.04 -22.78
C LEU A 448 15.68 -6.80 -23.68
N ALA A 449 16.95 -6.94 -23.26
CA ALA A 449 17.94 -7.72 -23.99
C ALA A 449 17.45 -9.15 -24.22
N ASN A 450 16.92 -9.78 -23.17
CA ASN A 450 16.39 -11.13 -23.20
C ASN A 450 15.30 -11.30 -24.27
N VAL A 451 14.28 -10.42 -24.26
CA VAL A 451 13.19 -10.46 -25.23
C VAL A 451 13.69 -10.19 -26.66
N LEU A 452 14.62 -9.24 -26.84
CA LEU A 452 15.21 -8.95 -28.15
C LEU A 452 15.98 -10.16 -28.72
N LEU A 453 16.78 -10.86 -27.88
CA LEU A 453 17.51 -12.06 -28.28
C LEU A 453 16.56 -13.21 -28.64
N LEU A 454 15.49 -13.41 -27.87
CA LEU A 454 14.47 -14.44 -28.16
C LEU A 454 13.76 -14.20 -29.49
N GLN A 455 13.42 -12.95 -29.78
CA GLN A 455 12.74 -12.57 -31.02
C GLN A 455 13.69 -12.41 -32.22
N ASN A 456 14.99 -12.59 -32.03
CA ASN A 456 16.02 -12.34 -33.03
C ASN A 456 15.90 -10.93 -33.65
N SER A 457 15.61 -9.92 -32.81
CA SER A 457 15.35 -8.55 -33.23
C SER A 457 16.34 -7.57 -32.57
N ASP A 458 16.88 -6.62 -33.34
CA ASP A 458 17.88 -5.64 -32.87
C ASP A 458 19.03 -6.29 -32.06
N LEU A 459 19.63 -7.35 -32.63
CA LEU A 459 20.70 -8.12 -31.99
C LEU A 459 21.87 -7.25 -31.50
N PRO A 460 22.38 -6.24 -32.24
CA PRO A 460 23.47 -5.40 -31.76
C PRO A 460 23.14 -4.75 -30.42
N ARG A 461 21.92 -4.19 -30.28
CA ARG A 461 21.46 -3.60 -29.02
C ARG A 461 21.25 -4.65 -27.95
N ALA A 462 20.69 -5.81 -28.29
CA ALA A 462 20.47 -6.89 -27.34
C ALA A 462 21.78 -7.42 -26.73
N HIS A 463 22.83 -7.55 -27.56
CA HIS A 463 24.17 -7.91 -27.12
C HIS A 463 24.76 -6.84 -26.19
N GLN A 464 24.61 -5.56 -26.52
CA GLN A 464 25.06 -4.47 -25.68
C GLN A 464 24.35 -4.43 -24.33
N LEU A 465 23.01 -4.48 -24.32
CA LEU A 465 22.19 -4.40 -23.11
C LEU A 465 22.47 -5.56 -22.15
N SER A 466 22.54 -6.80 -22.66
CA SER A 466 22.87 -7.98 -21.83
C SER A 466 24.26 -7.88 -21.21
N ARG A 467 25.26 -7.39 -21.96
CA ARG A 467 26.61 -7.16 -21.45
C ARG A 467 26.62 -6.10 -20.34
N VAL A 468 26.00 -4.94 -20.58
CA VAL A 468 25.96 -3.84 -19.61
C VAL A 468 25.26 -4.27 -18.31
N ALA A 469 24.13 -4.97 -18.40
CA ALA A 469 23.44 -5.46 -17.21
C ALA A 469 24.29 -6.46 -16.42
N TYR A 470 24.93 -7.42 -17.10
CA TYR A 470 25.85 -8.37 -16.47
C TYR A 470 27.04 -7.68 -15.81
N GLU A 471 27.69 -6.73 -16.47
CA GLU A 471 28.84 -5.99 -15.93
C GLU A 471 28.49 -5.20 -14.65
N GLN A 472 27.26 -4.69 -14.55
CA GLN A 472 26.78 -3.99 -13.35
C GLN A 472 26.54 -4.92 -12.16
N GLN A 473 26.03 -6.13 -12.40
CA GLN A 473 25.76 -7.10 -11.33
C GLN A 473 26.10 -8.54 -11.78
N PRO A 474 27.40 -8.91 -11.83
CA PRO A 474 27.85 -10.20 -12.36
C PRO A 474 27.34 -11.42 -11.57
N GLY A 475 26.97 -11.22 -10.31
CA GLY A 475 26.44 -12.27 -9.44
C GLY A 475 24.94 -12.56 -9.61
N ASP A 476 24.22 -11.76 -10.40
CA ASP A 476 22.80 -11.99 -10.66
C ASP A 476 22.62 -13.12 -11.69
N PRO A 477 21.93 -14.23 -11.35
CA PRO A 477 21.81 -15.38 -12.23
C PRO A 477 20.95 -15.12 -13.47
N PHE A 478 19.99 -14.17 -13.45
CA PHE A 478 19.20 -13.81 -14.62
C PHE A 478 20.02 -13.02 -15.64
N PHE A 479 20.93 -12.17 -15.15
CA PHE A 479 21.81 -11.39 -16.00
C PHE A 479 22.89 -12.28 -16.60
N ALA A 480 23.47 -13.16 -15.78
CA ALA A 480 24.44 -14.16 -16.23
C ALA A 480 23.84 -15.09 -17.29
N SER A 481 22.62 -15.63 -17.09
CA SER A 481 22.01 -16.55 -18.04
C SER A 481 21.67 -15.87 -19.38
N THR A 482 21.17 -14.63 -19.33
CA THR A 482 20.85 -13.85 -20.54
C THR A 482 22.12 -13.47 -21.30
N HIS A 483 23.18 -13.07 -20.59
CA HIS A 483 24.46 -12.74 -21.23
C HIS A 483 25.18 -13.97 -21.79
N ALA A 484 25.13 -15.12 -21.09
CA ALA A 484 25.66 -16.38 -21.62
C ALA A 484 24.94 -16.81 -22.90
N TYR A 485 23.60 -16.65 -22.96
CA TYR A 485 22.83 -16.89 -24.17
C TYR A 485 23.20 -15.92 -25.30
N SER A 486 23.39 -14.63 -24.98
CA SER A 486 23.90 -13.62 -25.91
C SER A 486 25.27 -14.00 -26.51
N LEU A 487 26.19 -14.52 -25.69
CA LEU A 487 27.52 -14.97 -26.12
C LEU A 487 27.45 -16.25 -26.97
N MET A 488 26.54 -17.17 -26.64
CA MET A 488 26.26 -18.36 -27.45
C MET A 488 25.84 -17.99 -28.87
N LEU A 489 24.92 -17.03 -29.03
CA LEU A 489 24.50 -16.53 -30.35
C LEU A 489 25.63 -15.86 -31.14
N GLN A 490 26.67 -15.37 -30.46
CA GLN A 490 27.88 -14.81 -31.07
C GLN A 490 28.99 -15.87 -31.32
N GLY A 491 28.77 -17.14 -30.98
CA GLY A 491 29.78 -18.20 -31.09
C GLY A 491 30.92 -18.12 -30.06
N ARG A 492 30.79 -17.31 -29.01
CA ARG A 492 31.83 -17.05 -27.99
C ARG A 492 31.78 -18.08 -26.86
N GLN A 493 32.09 -19.33 -27.18
CA GLN A 493 31.96 -20.48 -26.27
C GLN A 493 32.70 -20.32 -24.94
N VAL A 494 34.00 -20.01 -24.99
CA VAL A 494 34.86 -19.95 -23.79
C VAL A 494 34.32 -18.95 -22.77
N GLU A 495 33.80 -17.82 -23.25
CA GLU A 495 33.25 -16.78 -22.41
C GLU A 495 31.88 -17.17 -21.87
N ALA A 496 30.98 -17.68 -22.71
CA ALA A 496 29.66 -18.15 -22.29
C ALA A 496 29.77 -19.19 -21.16
N MET A 497 30.68 -20.17 -21.30
CA MET A 497 30.91 -21.20 -20.30
C MET A 497 31.48 -20.64 -18.98
N ARG A 498 32.34 -19.63 -19.05
CA ARG A 498 32.85 -18.93 -17.85
C ARG A 498 31.73 -18.22 -17.10
N ILE A 499 30.80 -17.58 -17.82
CA ILE A 499 29.63 -16.93 -17.20
C ILE A 499 28.73 -17.96 -16.52
N LEU A 500 28.43 -19.08 -17.20
CA LEU A 500 27.57 -20.13 -16.64
C LEU A 500 28.14 -20.77 -15.37
N ALA A 501 29.47 -20.84 -15.22
CA ALA A 501 30.12 -21.41 -14.04
C ALA A 501 29.79 -20.65 -12.73
N VAL A 502 29.32 -19.39 -12.83
CA VAL A 502 28.90 -18.58 -11.68
C VAL A 502 27.46 -18.93 -11.24
N ILE A 503 26.67 -19.57 -12.10
CA ILE A 503 25.29 -19.95 -11.80
C ILE A 503 25.28 -21.20 -10.91
N LYS A 504 24.90 -21.00 -9.65
CA LYS A 504 24.79 -22.07 -8.65
C LYS A 504 23.61 -23.00 -8.91
N THR A 505 23.71 -24.25 -8.47
CA THR A 505 22.70 -25.29 -8.67
C THR A 505 21.31 -24.91 -8.16
N ASN A 506 21.22 -24.18 -7.03
CA ASN A 506 19.94 -23.72 -6.47
C ASN A 506 19.24 -22.70 -7.38
N HIS A 507 19.97 -21.93 -8.19
CA HIS A 507 19.37 -21.01 -9.16
C HIS A 507 18.72 -21.74 -10.35
N LEU A 508 19.14 -22.97 -10.63
CA LEU A 508 18.55 -23.80 -11.69
C LEU A 508 17.16 -24.29 -11.33
N GLU A 509 16.71 -24.15 -10.07
CA GLU A 509 15.32 -24.40 -9.70
C GLU A 509 14.35 -23.33 -10.25
N ILE A 510 14.88 -22.20 -10.73
CA ILE A 510 14.10 -21.17 -11.44
C ILE A 510 14.04 -21.56 -12.93
N PRO A 511 12.86 -21.88 -13.49
CA PRO A 511 12.77 -22.44 -14.82
C PRO A 511 13.32 -21.56 -15.95
N GLY A 512 13.17 -20.23 -15.84
CA GLY A 512 13.76 -19.30 -16.80
C GLY A 512 15.27 -19.43 -16.87
N ILE A 513 15.95 -19.44 -15.72
CA ILE A 513 17.42 -19.61 -15.66
C ILE A 513 17.81 -21.00 -16.18
N ALA A 514 17.08 -22.04 -15.79
CA ALA A 514 17.32 -23.40 -16.27
C ALA A 514 17.18 -23.54 -17.80
N ALA A 515 16.21 -22.85 -18.40
CA ALA A 515 15.99 -22.84 -19.85
C ALA A 515 17.19 -22.26 -20.60
N TYR A 516 17.69 -21.10 -20.19
CA TYR A 516 18.87 -20.48 -20.81
C TYR A 516 20.15 -21.27 -20.53
N TYR A 517 20.38 -21.68 -19.28
CA TYR A 517 21.53 -22.51 -18.91
C TYR A 517 21.57 -23.79 -19.73
N GLY A 518 20.46 -24.53 -19.76
CA GLY A 518 20.35 -25.80 -20.47
C GLY A 518 20.51 -25.64 -21.99
N THR A 519 19.96 -24.58 -22.57
CA THR A 519 20.12 -24.26 -24.00
C THR A 519 21.58 -24.00 -24.37
N VAL A 520 22.28 -23.19 -23.58
CA VAL A 520 23.70 -22.88 -23.83
C VAL A 520 24.57 -24.12 -23.66
N GLN A 521 24.30 -24.93 -22.64
CA GLN A 521 25.00 -26.21 -22.44
C GLN A 521 24.78 -27.18 -23.61
N ALA A 522 23.54 -27.30 -24.10
CA ALA A 522 23.21 -28.16 -25.24
C ALA A 522 23.92 -27.70 -26.52
N HIS A 523 23.96 -26.38 -26.77
CA HIS A 523 24.62 -25.82 -27.95
C HIS A 523 26.12 -26.15 -27.99
N PHE A 524 26.79 -26.17 -26.85
CA PHE A 524 28.22 -26.48 -26.74
C PHE A 524 28.53 -27.95 -26.42
N GLY A 525 27.54 -28.85 -26.51
CA GLY A 525 27.75 -30.31 -26.43
C GLY A 525 27.80 -30.91 -25.02
N HIS A 526 27.51 -30.14 -23.97
CA HIS A 526 27.53 -30.63 -22.58
C HIS A 526 26.22 -31.33 -22.20
N LYS A 527 26.01 -32.54 -22.73
CA LYS A 527 24.71 -33.24 -22.72
C LYS A 527 24.11 -33.45 -21.34
N GLU A 528 24.88 -33.94 -20.37
CA GLU A 528 24.35 -34.26 -19.04
C GLU A 528 23.86 -33.01 -18.29
N SER A 529 24.66 -31.94 -18.30
CA SER A 529 24.30 -30.66 -17.68
C SER A 529 23.08 -30.02 -18.36
N ALA A 530 22.99 -30.13 -19.68
CA ALA A 530 21.84 -29.64 -20.44
C ALA A 530 20.56 -30.40 -20.08
N LEU A 531 20.57 -31.73 -20.11
CA LEU A 531 19.40 -32.55 -19.76
C LEU A 531 18.92 -32.28 -18.33
N ALA A 532 19.84 -32.19 -17.37
CA ALA A 532 19.49 -31.91 -15.97
C ALA A 532 18.78 -30.56 -15.80
N ALA A 533 19.22 -29.52 -16.51
CA ALA A 533 18.59 -28.21 -16.47
C ALA A 533 17.25 -28.17 -17.23
N LEU A 534 17.21 -28.69 -18.47
CA LEU A 534 16.02 -28.63 -19.34
C LEU A 534 14.85 -29.53 -18.88
N ARG A 535 15.07 -30.47 -17.96
CA ARG A 535 13.97 -31.18 -17.29
C ARG A 535 13.14 -30.26 -16.39
N ARG A 536 13.76 -29.24 -15.81
CA ARG A 536 13.09 -28.28 -14.90
C ARG A 536 12.17 -27.29 -15.61
N THR A 537 12.12 -27.32 -16.95
CA THR A 537 11.33 -26.38 -17.76
C THR A 537 10.01 -26.98 -18.27
N GLU A 538 9.73 -28.27 -18.05
CA GLU A 538 8.63 -28.99 -18.71
C GLU A 538 7.22 -28.51 -18.32
N ALA A 539 7.06 -28.02 -17.09
CA ALA A 539 5.79 -27.47 -16.59
C ALA A 539 5.81 -25.95 -16.37
N ALA A 540 6.84 -25.26 -16.88
CA ALA A 540 7.08 -23.87 -16.55
C ALA A 540 6.30 -22.89 -17.45
N PRO A 541 5.82 -21.74 -16.90
CA PRO A 541 5.17 -20.69 -17.68
C PRO A 541 6.19 -19.83 -18.43
N LEU A 542 6.90 -20.45 -19.37
CA LEU A 542 7.85 -19.78 -20.26
C LEU A 542 7.14 -19.06 -21.42
N LEU A 543 7.78 -18.03 -21.98
CA LEU A 543 7.37 -17.38 -23.21
C LEU A 543 7.33 -18.39 -24.38
N PRO A 544 6.50 -18.14 -25.41
CA PRO A 544 6.46 -18.99 -26.61
C PRO A 544 7.84 -19.21 -27.24
N GLU A 545 8.64 -18.15 -27.35
CA GLU A 545 9.99 -18.17 -27.91
C GLU A 545 10.99 -18.93 -27.02
N GLU A 546 10.84 -18.84 -25.69
CA GLU A 546 11.65 -19.64 -24.76
C GLU A 546 11.31 -21.13 -24.84
N LYS A 547 10.04 -21.47 -24.99
CA LYS A 547 9.61 -22.87 -25.20
C LYS A 547 10.20 -23.44 -26.49
N GLU A 548 10.18 -22.65 -27.56
CA GLU A 548 10.79 -23.06 -28.82
C GLU A 548 12.31 -23.19 -28.71
N MET A 549 12.98 -22.26 -28.03
CA MET A 549 14.41 -22.34 -27.71
C MET A 549 14.74 -23.65 -26.98
N VAL A 550 13.98 -23.98 -25.93
CA VAL A 550 14.14 -25.23 -25.17
C VAL A 550 13.89 -26.46 -26.04
N ARG A 551 12.85 -26.44 -26.87
CA ARG A 551 12.52 -27.55 -27.79
C ARG A 551 13.68 -27.82 -28.75
N LEU A 552 14.23 -26.76 -29.35
CA LEU A 552 15.39 -26.84 -30.25
C LEU A 552 16.67 -27.28 -29.51
N ALA A 553 16.84 -26.92 -28.25
CA ALA A 553 17.95 -27.40 -27.44
C ALA A 553 17.84 -28.91 -27.17
N LYS A 554 16.65 -29.39 -26.76
CA LYS A 554 16.40 -30.82 -26.52
C LYS A 554 16.61 -31.67 -27.77
N ALA A 555 16.25 -31.16 -28.96
CA ALA A 555 16.45 -31.88 -30.22
C ALA A 555 17.92 -32.09 -30.61
N ARG A 556 18.87 -31.37 -29.98
CA ARG A 556 20.32 -31.50 -30.22
C ARG A 556 21.02 -32.50 -29.28
N LEU A 557 20.34 -32.92 -28.22
CA LEU A 557 20.88 -33.81 -27.18
C LEU A 557 20.70 -35.26 -27.59
#